data_AF-A0A7K5DVU8-F1
#
_entry.id   AF-A0A7K5DVU8-F1
#
_cell.length_a   1.000
_cell.length_b   1.000
_cell.length_c   1.000
_cell.angle_alpha   90.00
_cell.angle_beta   90.00
_cell.angle_gamma   90.00
#
_symmetry.space_group_name_H-M   'P 1'
#
loop_
_entity.id
_entity.type
_entity.pdbx_description
1 polymer ?
#
loop_
_entity_poly.entity_id
_entity_poly.type
_entity_poly.pdbx_seq_one_letter_code
_entity_poly.pdbx_strand_id
1 'polypeptide(L)'
;HPYIYKITFATANESSALVIRPFSEKGTLKDLIYKVIQIVTFLGMILDTCVSFQPKDPFLKKYCNPKKIQGLELQQIKTYGRQILEVLKFLHEKGFPYGHLHSANVMLDGDTCKLLDLENSLLGLPSFYRSYFSQFRKIN
;
A
#
# COMPACT_ATOMS: atom_id res chain seq x y z
N HIS A 1 -17.13 1.24 2.83
CA HIS A 1 -16.38 0.72 3.99
C HIS A 1 -15.36 1.77 4.44
N PRO A 2 -15.17 2.03 5.74
CA PRO A 2 -14.29 3.11 6.23
C PRO A 2 -12.81 2.96 5.84
N TYR A 3 -12.35 1.72 5.69
CA TYR A 3 -10.97 1.39 5.32
C TYR A 3 -10.78 1.07 3.82
N ILE A 4 -11.69 1.51 2.96
CA ILE A 4 -11.50 1.51 1.50
C ILE A 4 -11.21 2.94 1.08
N TYR A 5 -10.16 3.15 0.29
CA TYR A 5 -9.77 4.49 -0.14
C TYR A 5 -10.75 5.03 -1.18
N LYS A 6 -11.19 6.28 -0.98
CA LYS A 6 -12.22 6.89 -1.82
C LYS A 6 -11.68 7.19 -3.22
N ILE A 7 -12.48 6.84 -4.22
CA ILE A 7 -12.29 7.29 -5.60
C ILE A 7 -13.08 8.59 -5.78
N THR A 8 -12.43 9.63 -6.31
CA THR A 8 -13.07 10.92 -6.59
C THR A 8 -13.84 10.85 -7.91
N PHE A 9 -13.24 10.24 -8.92
CA PHE A 9 -13.82 10.08 -10.24
C PHE A 9 -13.32 8.79 -10.88
N ALA A 10 -14.19 8.08 -11.59
CA ALA A 10 -13.85 6.91 -12.39
C ALA A 10 -14.65 6.93 -13.70
N THR A 11 -14.00 6.54 -14.79
CA THR A 11 -14.67 6.29 -16.08
C THR A 11 -13.97 5.14 -16.79
N ALA A 12 -14.72 4.40 -17.61
CA ALA A 12 -14.19 3.33 -18.44
C ALA A 12 -14.89 3.35 -19.80
N ASN A 13 -14.16 2.93 -20.83
CA ASN A 13 -14.68 2.67 -22.17
C ASN A 13 -14.22 1.28 -22.64
N GLU A 14 -14.42 0.97 -23.91
CA GLU A 14 -14.12 -0.35 -24.48
C GLU A 14 -12.63 -0.72 -24.42
N SER A 15 -11.72 0.25 -24.30
CA SER A 15 -10.28 0.04 -24.39
C SER A 15 -9.46 0.51 -23.18
N SER A 16 -10.07 1.25 -22.25
CA SER A 16 -9.35 1.90 -21.16
C SER A 16 -10.24 2.23 -19.96
N ALA A 17 -9.59 2.42 -18.81
CA ALA A 17 -10.22 2.96 -17.60
C ALA A 17 -9.34 4.05 -17.00
N LEU A 18 -9.97 5.08 -16.44
CA LEU A 18 -9.34 6.20 -15.74
C LEU A 18 -9.93 6.31 -14.34
N VAL A 19 -9.04 6.41 -13.35
CA VAL A 19 -9.40 6.59 -11.95
C VAL A 19 -8.63 7.77 -11.37
N ILE A 20 -9.36 8.70 -10.73
CA ILE A 20 -8.80 9.88 -10.08
C ILE A 20 -9.06 9.80 -8.59
N ARG A 21 -8.02 10.06 -7.80
CA ARG A 21 -8.02 9.97 -6.34
C ARG A 21 -7.32 11.18 -5.73
N PRO A 22 -7.61 11.53 -4.46
CA PRO A 22 -6.83 12.54 -3.75
C PRO A 22 -5.38 12.08 -3.61
N PHE A 23 -4.45 13.00 -3.88
CA PHE A 23 -3.02 12.78 -3.68
C PHE A 23 -2.69 12.73 -2.18
N SER A 24 -1.85 11.79 -1.78
CA SER A 24 -1.34 11.69 -0.41
C SER A 24 0.15 11.97 -0.37
N GLU A 25 0.54 13.00 0.37
CA GLU A 25 1.95 13.34 0.60
C GLU A 25 2.69 12.30 1.45
N LYS A 26 1.95 11.56 2.30
CA LYS A 26 2.51 10.53 3.18
C LYS A 26 2.85 9.23 2.43
N GLY A 27 2.25 9.04 1.25
CA GLY A 27 2.41 7.83 0.47
C GLY A 27 1.72 6.61 1.08
N THR A 28 2.18 5.45 0.66
CA THR A 28 1.62 4.13 0.98
C THR A 28 2.29 3.49 2.19
N LEU A 29 1.75 2.36 2.66
CA LEU A 29 2.39 1.55 3.69
C LEU A 29 3.78 1.07 3.23
N LYS A 30 3.98 0.81 1.94
CA LYS A 30 5.32 0.52 1.39
C LYS A 30 6.28 1.69 1.65
N ASP A 31 5.85 2.91 1.39
CA ASP A 31 6.67 4.10 1.66
C ASP A 31 7.03 4.21 3.14
N LEU A 32 6.06 3.99 4.05
CA LEU A 32 6.33 3.99 5.48
C LEU A 32 7.32 2.90 5.90
N ILE A 33 7.14 1.67 5.42
CA ILE A 33 8.07 0.57 5.72
C ILE A 33 9.49 0.96 5.29
N TYR A 34 9.67 1.51 4.09
CA TYR A 34 10.99 1.93 3.59
C TYR A 34 11.51 3.23 4.23
N LYS A 35 10.63 4.08 4.77
CA LYS A 35 11.00 5.29 5.51
C LYS A 35 11.48 5.00 6.92
N VAL A 36 10.78 4.12 7.64
CA VAL A 36 11.16 3.71 9.02
C VAL A 36 12.54 3.05 9.01
N ILE A 37 12.84 2.28 7.96
CA ILE A 37 14.15 1.73 7.61
C ILE A 37 15.30 2.78 7.60
N GLN A 38 15.03 4.09 7.51
CA GLN A 38 16.09 5.11 7.47
C GLN A 38 16.29 5.93 8.76
N ILE A 39 15.49 5.73 9.82
CA ILE A 39 15.42 6.70 10.95
C ILE A 39 16.38 6.43 12.12
N VAL A 40 16.92 5.22 12.33
CA VAL A 40 17.75 4.92 13.54
C VAL A 40 19.26 4.98 13.28
N THR A 41 19.72 6.18 12.92
CA THR A 41 21.16 6.51 12.93
C THR A 41 21.45 7.91 13.49
N PHE A 42 20.57 8.49 14.31
CA PHE A 42 20.76 9.88 14.77
C PHE A 42 20.31 10.09 16.22
N LEU A 43 21.04 9.50 17.17
CA LEU A 43 21.03 9.99 18.57
C LEU A 43 22.38 10.62 18.97
N GLY A 44 23.22 10.95 17.99
CA GLY A 44 24.48 11.65 18.22
C GLY A 44 24.85 12.45 16.97
N MET A 45 24.91 13.78 17.14
CA MET A 45 25.34 14.81 16.18
C MET A 45 24.32 15.25 15.12
N ILE A 46 23.63 16.36 15.42
CA ILE A 46 23.29 17.49 14.52
C ILE A 46 23.51 17.25 13.02
N LEU A 47 22.42 17.18 12.23
CA LEU A 47 22.27 17.76 10.88
C LEU A 47 20.92 17.38 10.26
N ASP A 48 20.21 18.41 9.80
CA ASP A 48 18.88 18.43 9.20
C ASP A 48 18.77 17.75 7.84
N THR A 49 18.98 16.43 7.75
CA THR A 49 18.66 15.73 6.49
C THR A 49 18.25 14.28 6.73
N CYS A 50 17.16 14.10 7.48
CA CYS A 50 16.29 12.96 7.23
C CYS A 50 15.89 13.05 5.75
N VAL A 51 16.42 12.18 4.89
CA VAL A 51 15.94 12.07 3.51
C VAL A 51 14.55 11.44 3.60
N SER A 52 13.57 12.27 3.94
CA SER A 52 12.16 11.97 3.80
C SER A 52 11.90 11.86 2.31
N PHE A 53 11.85 10.63 1.79
CA PHE A 53 11.47 10.44 0.40
C PHE A 53 10.06 10.96 0.18
N GLN A 54 9.91 11.83 -0.80
CA GLN A 54 8.61 12.29 -1.25
C GLN A 54 7.99 11.22 -2.16
N PRO A 55 6.66 11.17 -2.29
CA PRO A 55 6.00 10.29 -3.26
C PRO A 55 6.57 10.43 -4.68
N LYS A 56 7.05 11.63 -5.03
CA LYS A 56 7.63 11.99 -6.33
C LYS A 56 9.10 11.59 -6.53
N ASP A 57 9.79 11.11 -5.50
CA ASP A 57 11.20 10.71 -5.64
C ASP A 57 11.35 9.46 -6.55
N PRO A 58 12.48 9.34 -7.29
CA PRO A 58 12.72 8.19 -8.17
C PRO A 58 12.70 6.84 -7.42
N PHE A 59 12.13 5.80 -8.06
CA PHE A 59 11.98 4.46 -7.47
C PHE A 59 13.28 3.90 -6.88
N LEU A 60 14.39 3.94 -7.64
CA LEU A 60 15.67 3.38 -7.20
C LEU A 60 16.17 4.07 -5.93
N LYS A 61 15.97 5.38 -5.83
CA LYS A 61 16.33 6.18 -4.66
C LYS A 61 15.55 5.73 -3.42
N LYS A 62 14.26 5.39 -3.59
CA LYS A 62 13.35 4.99 -2.52
C LYS A 62 13.54 3.55 -2.04
N TYR A 63 13.91 2.63 -2.94
CA TYR A 63 13.74 1.19 -2.67
C TYR A 63 14.99 0.32 -2.90
N CYS A 64 16.04 0.79 -3.59
CA CYS A 64 17.17 -0.08 -3.96
C CYS A 64 18.29 -0.22 -2.93
N ASN A 65 18.36 0.61 -1.89
CA ASN A 65 19.45 0.51 -0.91
C ASN A 65 19.03 0.87 0.53
N PRO A 66 18.23 0.03 1.20
CA PRO A 66 17.87 0.24 2.59
C PRO A 66 19.10 0.05 3.51
N LYS A 67 19.58 1.13 4.13
CA LYS A 67 20.82 1.10 4.95
C LYS A 67 20.66 0.44 6.32
N LYS A 68 19.46 0.39 6.91
CA LYS A 68 19.11 -0.38 8.12
C LYS A 68 17.67 -0.85 8.04
N ILE A 69 17.32 -2.01 8.61
CA ILE A 69 15.93 -2.49 8.58
C ILE A 69 15.29 -2.17 9.94
N GLN A 70 14.41 -1.16 10.00
CA GLN A 70 13.55 -0.92 11.15
C GLN A 70 12.10 -1.23 10.77
N GLY A 71 11.46 -2.10 11.55
CA GLY A 71 10.07 -2.47 11.36
C GLY A 71 9.10 -1.42 11.90
N LEU A 72 7.82 -1.58 11.54
CA LEU A 72 6.72 -0.81 12.12
C LEU A 72 6.60 -1.08 13.61
N GLU A 73 6.08 -0.10 14.35
CA GLU A 73 5.78 -0.31 15.77
C GLU A 73 4.69 -1.37 15.95
N LEU A 74 4.76 -2.15 17.03
CA LEU A 74 3.79 -3.22 17.31
C LEU A 74 2.34 -2.71 17.30
N GLN A 75 2.10 -1.49 17.78
CA GLN A 75 0.78 -0.87 17.78
C GLN A 75 0.28 -0.56 16.36
N GLN A 76 1.16 -0.10 15.48
CA GLN A 76 0.84 0.12 14.06
C GLN A 76 0.54 -1.20 13.36
N ILE A 77 1.34 -2.25 13.61
CA ILE A 77 1.12 -3.59 13.05
C ILE A 77 -0.27 -4.10 13.44
N LYS A 78 -0.62 -4.04 14.73
CA LYS A 78 -1.94 -4.47 15.22
C LYS A 78 -3.07 -3.66 14.58
N THR A 79 -2.91 -2.35 14.51
CA THR A 79 -3.94 -1.43 13.98
C THR A 79 -4.17 -1.66 12.50
N TYR A 80 -3.11 -1.62 11.69
CA TYR A 80 -3.22 -1.78 10.24
C TYR A 80 -3.61 -3.22 9.87
N GLY A 81 -3.09 -4.23 10.58
CA GLY A 81 -3.49 -5.62 10.39
C GLY A 81 -5.00 -5.81 10.59
N ARG A 82 -5.56 -5.27 11.67
CA ARG A 82 -7.01 -5.29 11.92
C ARG A 82 -7.79 -4.60 10.80
N GLN A 83 -7.41 -3.37 10.42
CA GLN A 83 -8.12 -2.58 9.42
C GLN A 83 -8.11 -3.26 8.04
N ILE A 84 -6.98 -3.84 7.63
CA ILE A 84 -6.88 -4.63 6.40
C ILE A 84 -7.81 -5.85 6.46
N LEU A 85 -7.76 -6.62 7.56
CA LEU A 85 -8.59 -7.81 7.73
C LEU A 85 -10.09 -7.48 7.73
N GLU A 86 -10.50 -6.35 8.30
CA GLU A 86 -11.90 -5.89 8.26
C GLU A 86 -12.36 -5.64 6.82
N VAL A 87 -11.53 -5.01 5.98
CA VAL A 87 -11.87 -4.83 4.56
C VAL A 87 -11.94 -6.17 3.82
N LEU A 88 -10.95 -7.05 4.04
CA LEU A 88 -10.92 -8.36 3.37
C LEU A 88 -12.15 -9.20 3.74
N LYS A 89 -12.55 -9.19 5.02
CA LYS A 89 -13.77 -9.84 5.49
C LYS A 89 -15.00 -9.24 4.81
N PHE A 90 -15.12 -7.92 4.79
CA PHE A 90 -16.23 -7.24 4.12
C PHE A 90 -16.32 -7.60 2.63
N LEU A 91 -15.19 -7.61 1.90
CA LEU A 91 -15.18 -7.96 0.48
C LEU A 91 -15.53 -9.43 0.25
N HIS A 92 -15.01 -10.33 1.10
CA HIS A 92 -15.34 -11.75 1.05
C HIS A 92 -16.84 -12.00 1.27
N GLU A 93 -17.45 -11.36 2.27
CA GLU A 93 -18.89 -11.44 2.53
C GLU A 93 -19.74 -10.90 1.37
N LYS A 94 -19.18 -10.01 0.54
CA LYS A 94 -19.83 -9.49 -0.67
C LYS A 94 -19.51 -10.30 -1.93
N GLY A 95 -18.72 -11.37 -1.82
CA GLY A 95 -18.26 -12.14 -2.97
C GLY A 95 -17.34 -11.35 -3.91
N PHE A 96 -16.72 -10.27 -3.42
CA PHE A 96 -15.86 -9.41 -4.21
C PHE A 96 -14.40 -9.87 -4.07
N PRO A 97 -13.75 -10.37 -5.14
CA PRO A 97 -12.36 -10.80 -5.06
C PRO A 97 -11.44 -9.58 -4.95
N TYR A 98 -10.50 -9.62 -4.00
CA TYR A 98 -9.43 -8.62 -3.89
C TYR A 98 -8.05 -9.28 -4.00
N GLY A 99 -7.61 -9.47 -5.24
CA GLY A 99 -6.34 -10.13 -5.56
C GLY A 99 -5.10 -9.22 -5.46
N HIS A 100 -5.27 -7.93 -5.19
CA HIS A 100 -4.22 -6.90 -5.29
C HIS A 100 -3.68 -6.42 -3.94
N LEU A 101 -3.82 -7.22 -2.88
CA LEU A 101 -3.30 -6.86 -1.57
C LEU A 101 -1.76 -6.89 -1.55
N HIS A 102 -1.16 -5.72 -1.38
CA HIS A 102 0.26 -5.55 -1.07
C HIS A 102 0.50 -4.19 -0.40
N SER A 103 1.66 -3.98 0.21
CA SER A 103 1.94 -2.75 0.97
C SER A 103 1.84 -1.46 0.13
N ALA A 104 2.09 -1.51 -1.18
CA ALA A 104 1.87 -0.36 -2.06
C ALA A 104 0.38 -0.07 -2.40
N ASN A 105 -0.53 -1.02 -2.13
CA ASN A 105 -1.98 -0.85 -2.30
C ASN A 105 -2.69 -0.60 -0.95
N VAL A 106 -1.92 -0.11 0.02
CA VAL A 106 -2.42 0.32 1.32
C VAL A 106 -2.02 1.79 1.49
N MET A 107 -2.99 2.69 1.43
CA MET A 107 -2.79 4.12 1.67
C MET A 107 -2.81 4.41 3.17
N LEU A 108 -1.97 5.33 3.63
CA LEU A 108 -1.98 5.82 5.01
C LEU A 108 -2.80 7.11 5.11
N ASP A 109 -3.70 7.16 6.08
CA ASP A 109 -4.58 8.29 6.36
C ASP A 109 -4.70 8.49 7.88
N GLY A 110 -3.87 9.40 8.42
CA GLY A 110 -3.69 9.56 9.86
C GLY A 110 -3.17 8.28 10.51
N ASP A 111 -3.88 7.80 11.54
CA ASP A 111 -3.61 6.54 12.25
C ASP A 111 -4.37 5.35 11.64
N THR A 112 -4.93 5.53 10.44
CA THR A 112 -5.66 4.48 9.73
C THR A 112 -5.00 4.15 8.40
N CYS A 113 -5.26 2.94 7.90
CA CYS A 113 -4.89 2.51 6.57
C CYS A 113 -6.14 2.21 5.73
N LYS A 114 -6.01 2.39 4.42
CA LYS A 114 -7.10 2.23 3.47
C LYS A 114 -6.64 1.44 2.26
N LEU A 115 -7.39 0.40 1.87
CA LEU A 115 -7.08 -0.39 0.68
C LEU A 115 -7.37 0.39 -0.59
N LEU A 116 -6.46 0.26 -1.56
CA LEU A 116 -6.51 0.85 -2.88
C LEU A 116 -6.88 -0.20 -3.94
N ASP A 117 -7.20 0.28 -5.15
CA ASP A 117 -7.20 -0.51 -6.37
C ASP A 117 -8.14 -1.72 -6.40
N LEU A 118 -9.30 -1.60 -5.75
CA LEU A 118 -10.35 -2.63 -5.81
C LEU A 118 -10.88 -2.81 -7.24
N GLU A 119 -10.94 -1.71 -8.00
CA GLU A 119 -11.37 -1.71 -9.39
C GLU A 119 -10.49 -2.56 -10.30
N ASN A 120 -9.23 -2.80 -9.94
CA ASN A 120 -8.34 -3.64 -10.76
C ASN A 120 -8.87 -5.07 -10.88
N SER A 121 -9.57 -5.56 -9.84
CA SER A 121 -10.25 -6.86 -9.89
C SER A 121 -11.47 -6.85 -10.82
N LEU A 122 -12.19 -5.73 -10.90
CA LEU A 122 -13.31 -5.56 -11.85
C LEU A 122 -12.83 -5.44 -13.30
N LEU A 123 -11.70 -4.76 -13.50
CA LEU A 123 -11.08 -4.55 -14.81
C LEU A 123 -10.28 -5.78 -15.30
N GLY A 124 -10.22 -6.85 -14.52
CA GLY A 124 -9.48 -8.07 -14.88
C GLY A 124 -7.96 -7.88 -14.96
N LEU A 125 -7.42 -6.83 -14.31
CA LEU A 125 -5.99 -6.55 -14.33
C LEU A 125 -5.22 -7.61 -13.53
N PRO A 126 -4.03 -8.05 -13.99
CA PRO A 126 -3.23 -9.01 -13.25
C PRO A 126 -2.75 -8.41 -11.94
N SER A 127 -2.87 -9.16 -10.85
CA SER A 127 -2.30 -8.75 -9.57
C SER A 127 -0.79 -8.93 -9.53
N PHE A 128 -0.11 -8.13 -8.71
CA PHE A 128 1.35 -8.15 -8.58
C PHE A 128 1.91 -9.55 -8.28
N TYR A 129 1.23 -10.30 -7.42
CA TYR A 129 1.65 -11.65 -7.02
C TYR A 129 1.08 -12.77 -7.90
N ARG A 130 0.36 -12.44 -8.99
CA ARG A 130 -0.29 -13.45 -9.86
C ARG A 130 0.69 -14.51 -10.35
N SER A 131 1.89 -14.11 -10.77
CA SER A 131 2.94 -15.01 -11.28
C SER A 131 3.43 -16.01 -10.22
N TYR A 132 3.35 -15.67 -8.94
CA TYR A 132 3.68 -16.57 -7.84
C TYR A 132 2.54 -17.55 -7.60
N PHE A 133 1.30 -17.07 -7.54
CA PHE A 133 0.14 -17.92 -7.28
C PHE A 133 -0.20 -18.87 -8.44
N SER A 134 0.01 -18.46 -9.69
CA SER A 134 -0.25 -19.30 -10.86
C SER A 134 0.66 -20.52 -10.97
N GLN A 135 1.76 -20.57 -10.20
CA GLN A 135 2.62 -21.75 -10.10
C GLN A 135 2.00 -22.85 -9.23
N PHE A 136 1.10 -22.49 -8.31
CA PHE A 136 0.45 -23.44 -7.43
C PHE A 136 -0.84 -23.96 -8.09
N ARG A 137 -0.87 -25.25 -8.39
CA ARG A 137 -2.00 -25.90 -9.08
C ARG A 137 -3.31 -25.88 -8.29
N LYS A 138 -3.25 -25.77 -6.95
CA LYS A 138 -4.38 -25.60 -6.03
C LYS A 138 -3.91 -24.89 -4.75
N ILE A 139 -4.64 -23.87 -4.33
CA ILE A 139 -4.59 -23.35 -2.96
C ILE A 139 -5.82 -23.96 -2.29
N ASN A 140 -5.60 -24.91 -1.38
CA ASN A 140 -6.67 -25.58 -0.63
C ASN A 140 -7.19 -24.67 0.49
#